data_AF-A0A5Q4FKK8-F1
#
_entry.id   AF-A0A5Q4FKK8-F1
#
_cell.length_a   1.000
_cell.length_b   1.000
_cell.length_c   1.000
_cell.angle_alpha   90.00
_cell.angle_beta   90.00
_cell.angle_gamma   90.00
#
_symmetry.space_group_name_H-M   'P 1'
#
loop_
_entity.id
_entity.type
_entity.pdbx_description
1 polymer ?
#
loop_
_entity_poly.entity_id
_entity_poly.type
_entity_poly.pdbx_seq_one_letter_code
_entity_poly.pdbx_strand_id
1 'polypeptide(L)' 'GVTASFAMLGDFNVAEPGALIGFAGPRVIRQTIGRDLPEGFQTSEYLLEHGFLDFIVSRNKMKNRLSRLLKILLHKFED' A
#
# COMPACT_ATOMS: atom_id res chain seq x y z
N GLY A 1 9.54 -6.50 9.18
CA GLY A 1 10.02 -7.63 8.35
C GLY A 1 9.27 -7.68 7.04
N VAL A 2 8.02 -8.17 7.05
CA VAL A 2 7.16 -8.35 5.87
C VAL A 2 7.07 -7.10 4.97
N THR A 3 6.83 -5.91 5.54
CA THR A 3 6.80 -4.65 4.77
C THR A 3 8.09 -4.36 4.03
N ALA A 4 9.25 -4.77 4.57
CA ALA A 4 10.55 -4.57 3.96
C ALA A 4 11.00 -5.79 3.12
N SER A 5 10.04 -6.61 2.68
CA SER A 5 10.29 -7.75 1.80
C SER A 5 9.16 -7.86 0.77
N PHE A 6 8.55 -9.03 0.64
CA PHE A 6 7.60 -9.35 -0.43
C PHE A 6 6.35 -8.47 -0.45
N ALA A 7 5.99 -7.80 0.65
CA ALA A 7 4.80 -6.95 0.69
C ALA A 7 4.95 -5.60 -0.06
N MET A 8 6.17 -5.25 -0.49
CA MET A 8 6.47 -4.01 -1.24
C MET A 8 7.15 -4.27 -2.60
N LEU A 9 7.26 -5.54 -3.00
CA LEU A 9 7.92 -5.98 -4.24
C LEU A 9 6.91 -6.47 -5.29
N GLY A 10 5.63 -6.12 -5.15
CA GLY A 10 4.65 -6.45 -6.16
C GLY A 10 4.87 -5.62 -7.43
N ASP A 11 4.54 -6.17 -8.59
CA ASP A 11 4.42 -5.38 -9.83
C ASP A 11 3.38 -4.25 -9.66
N PHE A 12 2.41 -4.49 -8.78
CA PHE A 12 1.49 -3.48 -8.27
C PHE A 12 1.36 -3.61 -6.75
N ASN A 13 1.64 -2.54 -6.02
CA ASN A 13 1.42 -2.41 -4.59
C ASN A 13 0.03 -1.79 -4.35
N VAL A 14 -0.86 -2.56 -3.75
CA VAL A 14 -2.26 -2.16 -3.49
C VAL A 14 -2.54 -2.18 -1.99
N ALA A 15 -3.18 -1.13 -1.49
CA ALA A 15 -3.62 -1.04 -0.10
C ALA A 15 -5.12 -0.72 0.01
N GLU A 16 -5.65 -0.94 1.22
CA GLU A 16 -7.00 -0.48 1.58
C GLU A 16 -6.94 0.93 2.18
N PRO A 17 -8.06 1.69 2.16
CA PRO A 17 -8.12 3.02 2.79
C PRO A 17 -7.75 2.97 4.28
N GLY A 18 -6.92 3.91 4.73
CA GLY A 18 -6.49 4.02 6.13
C GLY A 18 -5.60 2.89 6.65
N ALA A 19 -5.08 2.01 5.79
CA ALA A 19 -4.20 0.93 6.22
C ALA A 19 -2.87 1.49 6.77
N LEU A 20 -2.44 1.01 7.94
CA LEU A 20 -1.14 1.37 8.51
C LEU A 20 -0.04 0.46 7.95
N ILE A 21 0.94 1.05 7.27
CA ILE A 21 1.97 0.36 6.52
C ILE A 21 3.34 1.00 6.81
N GLY A 22 4.27 0.20 7.32
CA GLY A 22 5.61 0.69 7.62
C GLY A 22 6.58 -0.41 8.04
N PHE A 23 7.87 -0.10 8.01
CA PHE A 23 8.91 -1.01 8.47
C PHE A 23 9.01 -1.05 10.01
N ALA A 24 9.07 0.12 10.63
CA ALA A 24 9.05 0.32 12.08
C ALA A 24 7.74 0.97 12.51
N GLY A 25 7.25 0.64 13.70
CA GLY A 25 5.99 1.20 14.20
C GLY A 25 6.12 2.70 14.56
N PRO A 26 5.01 3.48 14.48
CA PRO A 26 5.02 4.92 14.74
C PRO A 26 5.62 5.30 16.09
N ARG A 27 5.35 4.50 17.13
CA ARG A 27 5.88 4.74 18.49
C ARG A 27 7.40 4.70 18.54
N VAL A 28 8.02 3.71 17.89
CA VAL A 28 9.47 3.55 17.86
C VAL A 28 10.10 4.73 17.13
N ILE A 29 9.53 5.11 15.96
CA ILE A 29 10.04 6.23 15.17
C ILE A 29 9.94 7.54 15.96
N ARG A 30 8.78 7.82 16.59
CA ARG A 30 8.58 9.02 17.44
C ARG A 30 9.61 9.09 18.56
N GLN A 31 9.87 7.97 19.24
CA GLN A 31 10.87 7.90 20.30
C GLN A 31 12.30 8.16 19.79
N THR A 32 12.63 7.67 18.59
CA THR A 32 13.96 7.86 17.99
C THR A 32 14.18 9.29 17.49
N ILE A 33 13.18 9.93 16.88
CA ILE A 33 13.32 11.29 16.32
C ILE A 33 13.02 12.41 17.34
N GLY A 34 12.36 12.08 18.46
CA GLY A 34 12.01 13.02 19.53
C GLY A 34 11.00 14.10 19.12
N ARG A 35 10.19 13.85 18.08
CA ARG A 35 9.18 14.77 17.52
C ARG A 35 7.94 14.01 17.12
N ASP A 36 6.81 14.71 17.06
CA ASP A 36 5.58 14.14 16.52
C ASP A 36 5.71 13.80 15.03
N LEU A 37 4.95 12.78 14.63
CA LEU A 37 4.89 12.33 13.25
C LEU A 37 3.83 13.11 12.50
N PRO A 38 4.01 13.36 11.18
CA PRO A 38 2.99 14.00 10.36
C PRO A 38 1.63 13.32 10.49
N GLU A 39 0.56 14.09 10.28
CA GLU A 39 -0.78 13.52 10.19
C GLU A 39 -0.84 12.48 9.07
N GLY A 40 -1.50 11.35 9.34
CA GLY A 40 -1.59 10.25 8.39
C GLY A 40 -0.26 9.54 8.12
N PHE A 41 0.83 9.80 8.85
CA PHE A 41 2.09 9.09 8.66
C PHE A 41 1.88 7.57 8.67
N GLN A 42 2.47 6.88 7.69
CA GLN A 42 2.30 5.44 7.45
C GLN A 42 0.90 4.98 7.03
N THR A 43 -0.08 5.87 6.81
CA THR A 43 -1.35 5.47 6.19
C THR A 43 -1.18 5.16 4.70
N SER A 44 -2.11 4.40 4.13
CA SER A 44 -2.08 4.13 2.69
C SER A 44 -2.19 5.42 1.86
N GLU A 45 -2.93 6.42 2.32
CA GLU A 45 -3.01 7.74 1.69
C GLU A 45 -1.64 8.43 1.65
N TYR A 46 -0.94 8.45 2.80
CA TYR A 46 0.41 8.99 2.89
C TYR A 46 1.39 8.23 1.98
N LEU A 47 1.34 6.90 1.96
CA LEU A 47 2.23 6.10 1.13
C LEU A 47 1.94 6.27 -0.37
N LEU A 48 0.67 6.44 -0.76
CA LEU A 48 0.29 6.72 -2.15
C LEU A 48 0.85 8.07 -2.60
N GLU A 49 0.73 9.11 -1.78
CA GLU A 49 1.28 10.44 -2.06
C GLU A 49 2.81 10.41 -2.21
N HIS A 50 3.50 9.54 -1.47
CA HIS A 50 4.96 9.38 -1.51
C HIS A 50 5.44 8.33 -2.53
N GLY A 51 4.55 7.78 -3.36
CA GLY A 51 4.90 6.88 -4.47
C GLY A 51 5.23 5.43 -4.06
N PHE A 52 4.85 5.00 -2.87
CA PHE A 52 5.05 3.61 -2.42
C PHE A 52 3.92 2.65 -2.83
N LEU A 53 2.74 3.18 -3.15
CA LEU A 53 1.58 2.42 -3.57
C LEU A 53 1.13 2.88 -4.97
N ASP A 54 0.58 1.96 -5.75
CA ASP A 54 -0.03 2.26 -7.04
C ASP A 54 -1.50 2.64 -6.87
N PHE A 55 -2.21 1.92 -5.98
CA PHE A 55 -3.64 2.08 -5.80
C PHE A 55 -4.07 1.94 -4.34
N ILE A 56 -5.02 2.79 -3.94
CA ILE A 56 -5.88 2.55 -2.78
C ILE A 56 -7.23 2.05 -3.29
N VAL A 57 -7.68 0.90 -2.79
CA VAL A 57 -8.90 0.25 -3.26
C VAL A 57 -9.72 -0.20 -2.06
N SER A 58 -10.98 0.24 -2.00
CA SER A 58 -11.92 -0.24 -0.98
C SER A 58 -12.19 -1.74 -1.15
N ARG A 59 -12.35 -2.47 -0.03
CA ARG A 59 -12.54 -3.93 0.00
C ARG A 59 -13.59 -4.43 -0.98
N ASN A 60 -14.74 -3.75 -1.07
CA ASN A 60 -15.85 -4.09 -1.96
C ASN A 60 -15.51 -3.98 -3.46
N LYS A 61 -14.50 -3.20 -3.84
CA LYS A 61 -14.02 -3.03 -5.22
C LYS A 61 -12.78 -3.87 -5.53
N MET A 62 -12.16 -4.49 -4.52
CA MET A 62 -10.89 -5.20 -4.63
C MET A 62 -10.92 -6.32 -5.67
N LYS A 63 -11.97 -7.16 -5.65
CA LYS A 63 -12.13 -8.28 -6.61
C LYS A 63 -12.08 -7.79 -8.06
N ASN A 64 -12.81 -6.71 -8.36
CA ASN A 64 -12.88 -6.17 -9.71
C ASN A 64 -11.55 -5.54 -10.14
N ARG A 65 -10.85 -4.83 -9.24
CA ARG A 65 -9.53 -4.28 -9.53
C ARG A 65 -8.51 -5.38 -9.83
N LEU A 66 -8.40 -6.38 -8.95
CA LEU A 66 -7.44 -7.47 -9.11
C LEU A 66 -7.72 -8.28 -10.38
N SER A 67 -9.00 -8.59 -10.65
CA SER A 67 -9.38 -9.28 -11.88
C SER A 67 -8.95 -8.52 -13.14
N ARG A 68 -9.14 -7.19 -13.16
CA ARG A 68 -8.72 -6.36 -14.29
C ARG A 68 -7.20 -6.33 -14.47
N LEU A 69 -6.44 -6.17 -13.40
CA LEU A 69 -4.97 -6.17 -13.46
C LEU A 69 -4.44 -7.51 -13.99
N LEU A 70 -4.96 -8.62 -13.47
CA LEU A 70 -4.55 -9.96 -13.92
C LEU A 70 -4.93 -10.23 -15.38
N LYS A 71 -6.11 -9.78 -15.85
CA LYS A 71 -6.49 -9.89 -17.27
C LYS A 71 -5.48 -9.18 -18.18
N ILE A 72 -5.06 -7.97 -17.81
CA ILE A 72 -4.06 -7.19 -18.54
C ILE A 72 -2.71 -7.93 -18.57
N LEU A 73 -2.21 -8.35 -17.40
CA LEU A 73 -0.90 -9.02 -17.28
C LEU A 73 -0.85 -10.37 -18.02
N LEU A 74 -1.95 -11.13 -17.98
CA LEU A 74 -2.04 -12.45 -18.60
C LEU A 74 -2.44 -12.40 -20.07
N HIS A 75 -2.57 -11.20 -20.66
CA HIS A 75 -3.06 -10.99 -22.03
C HIS A 75 -4.40 -11.70 -22.31
N LYS A 76 -5.24 -11.86 -21.27
CA LYS A 76 -6.58 -12.44 -21.40
C LYS A 76 -7.56 -11.33 -21.70
N PHE A 77 -7.58 -10.91 -22.95
CA PHE A 77 -8.71 -10.17 -23.52
C PHE A 77 -9.76 -11.22 -23.88
N GLU A 78 -10.97 -11.08 -23.32
CA GLU A 78 -12.10 -11.93 -23.71
C GLU A 78 -12.37 -11.70 -25.21
N ASP A 79 -12.48 -12.80 -25.97
CA ASP A 79 -13.19 -12.80 -27.25
C ASP A 79 -14.69 -12.57 -27.03
#